data_AF-A0A0G1U6V9-F1
#
_entry.id   AF-A0A0G1U6V9-F1
#
_cell.length_a   1.000
_cell.length_b   1.000
_cell.length_c   1.000
_cell.angle_alpha   90.00
_cell.angle_beta   90.00
_cell.angle_gamma   90.00
#
_symmetry.space_group_name_H-M   'P 1'
#
loop_
_entity.id
_entity.type
_entity.pdbx_description
1 polymer ?
#
loop_
_entity_poly.entity_id
_entity_poly.type
_entity_poly.pdbx_seq_one_letter_code
_entity_poly.pdbx_strand_id
1 'polypeptide(L)'
;MAKTFVALFVGIAVALLFAEIILRFARPLKVYEPHRPVGDFSCYQEGTYYWSRLRPNATCTLHSNVGDFSDITIKTNSLGLRDKEIQATKSEGIKRILFIGDSFTFGWGVQEDQSYPRLTEQILQKNGLPVEVINAGRPSNSPAGYYLYLINEGLKFDPDIVVVGFDIFNDLSNSAYNEVWSEKDAKELPTKVIYSSYYVDSQGRLREKNIPLKFAVPILKHSRLFGLLTDVFLPPQQSFANNEQRVQEEVIARVKNLFKEMNDILNGRDKKLMIVIIPMNIEVDEDVRLASGLPRFTSGINPLIMEFSSHFSKNDIEYINLLPRFVQNRERNSLYYKQDAHLTVTGQKFAAELISERLLPHLEAK
;
A
#
# COMPACT_ATOMS: atom_id res chain seq x y z
N MET A 1 24.41 3.34 55.56
CA MET A 1 23.84 3.88 54.31
C MET A 1 24.21 3.04 53.09
N ALA A 2 25.47 2.90 52.70
CA ALA A 2 25.85 2.15 51.47
C ALA A 2 25.30 0.71 51.40
N LYS A 3 25.38 -0.07 52.49
CA LYS A 3 24.85 -1.45 52.54
C LYS A 3 23.33 -1.52 52.32
N THR A 4 22.59 -0.53 52.83
CA THR A 4 21.14 -0.42 52.68
C THR A 4 20.77 -0.10 51.23
N PHE A 5 21.51 0.81 50.59
CA PHE A 5 21.33 1.11 49.17
C PHE A 5 21.64 -0.09 48.27
N VAL A 6 22.70 -0.85 48.56
CA VAL A 6 23.04 -2.07 47.82
C VAL A 6 21.95 -3.13 47.98
N ALA A 7 21.46 -3.37 49.20
CA ALA A 7 20.40 -4.34 49.44
C ALA A 7 19.09 -3.96 48.73
N LEU A 8 18.73 -2.66 48.76
CA LEU A 8 17.57 -2.14 48.04
C LEU A 8 17.72 -2.33 46.53
N PHE A 9 18.89 -1.99 45.97
CA PHE A 9 19.16 -2.15 44.55
C PHE A 9 19.07 -3.61 44.10
N VAL A 10 19.69 -4.52 44.85
CA VAL A 10 19.63 -5.96 44.59
C VAL A 10 18.19 -6.47 44.69
N GLY A 11 17.44 -6.05 45.69
CA GLY A 11 16.03 -6.42 45.85
C GLY A 11 15.16 -5.99 44.66
N ILE A 12 15.35 -4.76 44.18
CA ILE A 12 14.66 -4.25 42.99
C ILE A 12 15.06 -5.07 41.75
N ALA A 13 16.35 -5.33 41.54
CA ALA A 13 16.82 -6.10 40.39
C ALA A 13 16.23 -7.52 40.36
N VAL A 14 16.18 -8.19 41.52
CA VAL A 14 15.57 -9.51 41.67
C VAL A 14 14.08 -9.46 41.38
N ALA A 15 13.36 -8.48 41.92
CA ALA A 15 11.92 -8.32 41.67
C ALA A 15 11.60 -8.10 40.17
N LEU A 16 12.38 -7.27 39.49
CA LEU A 16 12.24 -7.03 38.05
C LEU A 16 12.51 -8.30 37.23
N LEU A 17 13.52 -9.09 37.62
CA LEU A 17 13.82 -10.38 36.98
C LEU A 17 12.66 -11.36 37.12
N PHE A 18 12.10 -11.49 38.33
CA PHE A 18 10.93 -12.35 38.56
C PHE A 18 9.71 -11.89 37.77
N ALA A 19 9.44 -10.59 37.71
CA ALA A 19 8.33 -10.05 36.92
C ALA A 19 8.49 -10.35 35.42
N GLU A 20 9.70 -10.21 34.86
CA GLU A 20 10.01 -10.59 33.48
C GLU A 20 9.78 -12.09 33.24
N ILE A 21 10.22 -12.96 34.16
CA ILE A 21 10.02 -14.42 34.07
C ILE A 21 8.52 -14.76 34.13
N ILE A 22 7.77 -14.19 35.08
CA ILE A 22 6.32 -14.45 35.21
C ILE A 22 5.59 -14.04 33.93
N LEU A 23 5.90 -12.86 33.38
CA LEU A 23 5.32 -12.39 32.13
C LEU A 23 5.69 -13.31 30.95
N ARG A 24 6.83 -14.02 31.01
CA ARG A 24 7.21 -15.02 30.00
C ARG A 24 6.27 -16.23 29.93
N PHE A 25 5.60 -16.55 31.03
CA PHE A 25 4.63 -17.63 31.08
C PHE A 25 3.18 -17.13 31.00
N ALA A 26 2.88 -15.99 31.63
CA ALA A 26 1.51 -15.48 31.76
C ALA A 26 1.00 -14.71 30.53
N ARG A 27 1.88 -14.03 29.80
CA ARG A 27 1.52 -13.23 28.62
C ARG A 27 2.40 -13.71 27.45
N PRO A 28 1.98 -14.67 26.61
CA PRO A 28 2.73 -14.98 25.39
C PRO A 28 2.93 -13.65 24.67
N LEU A 29 4.19 -13.22 24.53
CA LEU A 29 4.48 -12.06 23.71
C LEU A 29 3.91 -12.39 22.33
N LYS A 30 3.08 -11.50 21.77
CA LYS A 30 3.23 -11.26 20.34
C LYS A 30 4.69 -10.87 20.21
N VAL A 31 5.54 -11.80 19.80
CA VAL A 31 6.94 -11.50 19.50
C VAL A 31 6.80 -10.49 18.39
N TYR A 32 6.92 -9.23 18.76
CA TYR A 32 7.00 -8.14 17.84
C TYR A 32 8.38 -8.35 17.23
N GLU A 33 8.43 -9.17 16.18
CA GLU A 33 9.62 -9.26 15.36
C GLU A 33 10.01 -7.82 15.05
N PRO A 34 11.28 -7.45 15.26
CA PRO A 34 11.71 -6.07 15.10
C PRO A 34 11.14 -5.62 13.77
N HIS A 35 10.30 -4.57 13.80
CA HIS A 35 9.70 -3.94 12.63
C HIS A 35 10.76 -3.94 11.54
N ARG A 36 10.76 -4.95 10.67
CA ARG A 36 11.23 -4.78 9.32
C ARG A 36 10.14 -3.87 8.82
N PRO A 37 10.42 -2.57 8.60
CA PRO A 37 9.40 -1.68 8.09
C PRO A 37 8.78 -2.35 6.87
N VAL A 38 7.49 -2.13 6.65
CA VAL A 38 6.83 -2.57 5.42
C VAL A 38 7.72 -2.09 4.27
N GLY A 39 8.42 -3.02 3.60
CA GLY A 39 9.32 -2.70 2.49
C GLY A 39 10.79 -2.54 2.85
N ASP A 40 11.33 -3.43 3.70
CA ASP A 40 12.77 -3.52 3.94
C ASP A 40 13.52 -4.09 2.72
N PHE A 41 13.46 -3.37 1.61
CA PHE A 41 14.32 -3.53 0.46
C PHE A 41 14.96 -2.19 0.10
N SER A 42 16.17 -2.24 -0.44
CA SER A 42 17.04 -1.07 -0.59
C SER A 42 16.84 -0.30 -1.91
N CYS A 43 15.72 -0.48 -2.62
CA CYS A 43 15.54 0.15 -3.94
C CYS A 43 14.92 1.55 -3.89
N TYR A 44 14.72 2.18 -2.73
CA TYR A 44 14.11 3.51 -2.65
C TYR A 44 15.13 4.65 -2.78
N GLN A 45 14.64 5.81 -3.21
CA GLN A 45 15.28 7.12 -3.11
C GLN A 45 14.21 8.18 -2.84
N GLU A 46 14.62 9.36 -2.38
CA GLU A 46 13.69 10.48 -2.21
C GLU A 46 13.08 10.89 -3.55
N GLY A 47 11.79 11.23 -3.53
CA GLY A 47 11.09 11.74 -4.71
C GLY A 47 11.02 13.27 -4.71
N THR A 48 10.83 13.85 -5.89
CA THR A 48 10.77 15.30 -6.07
C THR A 48 9.40 15.87 -5.67
N TYR A 49 8.33 15.26 -6.19
CA TYR A 49 6.94 15.70 -5.98
C TYR A 49 6.22 14.84 -4.96
N TYR A 50 6.55 13.57 -4.90
CA TYR A 50 6.00 12.62 -3.95
C TYR A 50 7.14 12.06 -3.09
N TRP A 51 6.80 11.58 -1.91
CA TRP A 51 7.78 11.42 -0.82
C TRP A 51 8.90 10.38 -1.10
N SER A 52 8.65 9.35 -1.91
CA SER A 52 9.65 8.36 -2.31
C SER A 52 9.43 7.83 -3.74
N ARG A 53 10.51 7.47 -4.42
CA ARG A 53 10.51 6.74 -5.70
C ARG A 53 11.48 5.58 -5.64
N LEU A 54 11.41 4.66 -6.60
CA LEU A 54 12.44 3.65 -6.74
C LEU A 54 13.65 4.21 -7.50
N ARG A 55 14.83 3.73 -7.14
CA ARG A 55 16.10 4.02 -7.82
C ARG A 55 16.07 3.42 -9.22
N PRO A 56 16.48 4.16 -10.26
CA PRO A 56 16.73 3.59 -11.58
C PRO A 56 17.79 2.50 -11.57
N ASN A 57 17.64 1.50 -12.44
CA ASN A 57 18.62 0.42 -12.65
C ASN A 57 19.07 -0.29 -11.36
N ALA A 58 18.15 -0.45 -10.41
CA ALA A 58 18.45 -1.06 -9.12
C ALA A 58 18.10 -2.54 -9.11
N THR A 59 18.82 -3.31 -8.29
CA THR A 59 18.46 -4.67 -7.92
C THR A 59 18.51 -4.77 -6.40
N CYS A 60 17.43 -5.24 -5.80
CA CYS A 60 17.33 -5.48 -4.37
C CYS A 60 16.45 -6.70 -4.09
N THR A 61 16.48 -7.15 -2.84
CA THR A 61 15.68 -8.29 -2.38
C THR A 61 14.61 -7.80 -1.43
N LEU A 62 13.35 -8.11 -1.74
CA LEU A 62 12.23 -8.00 -0.83
C LEU A 62 12.12 -9.31 -0.03
N HIS A 63 12.26 -9.21 1.28
CA HIS A 63 12.08 -10.32 2.20
C HIS A 63 10.67 -10.30 2.78
N SER A 64 10.04 -11.47 2.94
CA SER A 64 8.82 -11.55 3.74
C SER A 64 9.16 -11.38 5.22
N ASN A 65 8.46 -10.45 5.87
CA ASN A 65 8.62 -10.21 7.31
C ASN A 65 7.94 -11.27 8.17
N VAL A 66 7.07 -12.09 7.57
CA VAL A 66 6.22 -13.07 8.27
C VAL A 66 6.36 -14.48 7.69
N GLY A 67 7.26 -14.66 6.71
CA GLY A 67 7.54 -15.95 6.09
C GLY A 67 6.48 -16.42 5.09
N ASP A 68 5.58 -15.54 4.65
CA ASP A 68 4.47 -15.91 3.75
C ASP A 68 4.91 -16.13 2.29
N PHE A 69 6.06 -15.57 1.91
CA PHE A 69 6.66 -15.77 0.60
C PHE A 69 8.19 -15.81 0.68
N SER A 70 8.81 -16.49 -0.29
CA SER A 70 10.27 -16.50 -0.47
C SER A 70 10.79 -15.15 -0.93
N ASP A 71 12.07 -14.90 -0.71
CA ASP A 71 12.77 -13.71 -1.22
C ASP A 71 12.43 -13.40 -2.69
N ILE A 72 11.99 -12.17 -2.93
CA ILE A 72 11.63 -11.67 -4.26
C ILE A 72 12.73 -10.73 -4.73
N THR A 73 13.27 -10.98 -5.92
CA THR A 73 14.21 -10.04 -6.54
C THR A 73 13.41 -8.91 -7.20
N ILE A 74 13.64 -7.68 -6.74
CA ILE A 74 13.10 -6.47 -7.34
C ILE A 74 14.17 -5.92 -8.28
N LYS A 75 13.84 -5.78 -9.55
CA LYS A 75 14.64 -5.07 -10.55
C LYS A 75 13.86 -3.86 -11.02
N THR A 76 14.54 -2.73 -11.16
CA THR A 76 13.95 -1.53 -11.72
C THR A 76 14.64 -1.13 -13.01
N ASN A 77 13.85 -0.61 -13.95
CA ASN A 77 14.33 -0.17 -15.25
C ASN A 77 15.00 1.22 -15.16
N SER A 78 15.41 1.78 -16.30
CA SER A 78 16.10 3.08 -16.35
C SER A 78 15.27 4.27 -15.85
N LEU A 79 13.96 4.09 -15.71
CA LEU A 79 13.00 5.09 -15.22
C LEU A 79 12.69 4.91 -13.72
N GLY A 80 13.18 3.83 -13.10
CA GLY A 80 12.83 3.46 -11.74
C GLY A 80 11.46 2.78 -11.61
N LEU A 81 10.96 2.15 -12.67
CA LEU A 81 9.76 1.31 -12.62
C LEU A 81 10.14 -0.14 -12.42
N ARG A 82 9.35 -0.90 -11.67
CA ARG A 82 9.49 -2.36 -11.57
C ARG A 82 8.78 -3.02 -12.74
N ASP A 83 9.40 -2.91 -13.90
CA ASP A 83 8.87 -3.39 -15.17
C ASP A 83 10.04 -3.66 -16.13
N LYS A 84 9.73 -4.17 -17.32
CA LYS A 84 10.64 -4.17 -18.47
C LYS A 84 11.08 -2.74 -18.82
N GLU A 85 12.12 -2.63 -19.63
CA GLU A 85 12.53 -1.32 -20.14
C GLU A 85 11.44 -0.75 -21.05
N ILE A 86 10.99 0.48 -20.77
CA ILE A 86 9.87 1.12 -21.47
C ILE A 86 10.44 2.17 -22.43
N GLN A 87 10.07 2.03 -23.71
CA GLN A 87 10.43 3.05 -24.70
C GLN A 87 9.63 4.32 -24.45
N ALA A 88 10.34 5.46 -24.41
CA ALA A 88 9.70 6.77 -24.21
C ALA A 88 8.61 7.02 -25.26
N THR A 89 8.93 6.78 -26.53
CA THR A 89 7.99 6.90 -27.64
C THR A 89 7.11 5.66 -27.73
N LYS A 90 5.79 5.86 -27.75
CA LYS A 90 4.83 4.78 -28.03
C LYS A 90 4.93 4.36 -29.49
N SER A 91 5.09 3.06 -29.73
CA SER A 91 5.10 2.50 -31.10
C SER A 91 3.73 2.68 -31.77
N GLU A 92 3.74 2.90 -33.08
CA GLU A 92 2.52 3.02 -33.88
C GLU A 92 1.68 1.74 -33.79
N GLY A 93 0.36 1.89 -33.71
CA GLY A 93 -0.59 0.77 -33.59
C GLY A 93 -0.64 0.10 -32.20
N ILE A 94 0.23 0.47 -31.26
CA ILE A 94 0.18 -0.05 -29.88
C ILE A 94 -0.71 0.83 -29.00
N LYS A 95 -1.63 0.21 -28.27
CA LYS A 95 -2.38 0.84 -27.17
C LYS A 95 -1.59 0.72 -25.87
N ARG A 96 -1.37 1.83 -25.19
CA ARG A 96 -0.59 1.85 -23.95
C ARG A 96 -1.50 2.01 -22.74
N ILE A 97 -1.33 1.13 -21.75
CA ILE A 97 -2.12 1.14 -20.51
C ILE A 97 -1.18 1.39 -19.34
N LEU A 98 -1.37 2.51 -18.65
CA LEU A 98 -0.57 2.87 -17.48
C LEU A 98 -1.29 2.46 -16.21
N PHE A 99 -0.70 1.55 -15.43
CA PHE A 99 -1.17 1.18 -14.12
C PHE A 99 -0.49 2.02 -13.04
N ILE A 100 -1.26 2.70 -12.21
CA ILE A 100 -0.79 3.48 -11.07
C ILE A 100 -1.44 2.90 -9.81
N GLY A 101 -0.71 2.84 -8.70
CA GLY A 101 -1.28 2.44 -7.42
C GLY A 101 -0.23 2.21 -6.36
N ASP A 102 -0.58 1.40 -5.38
CA ASP A 102 0.21 1.11 -4.19
C ASP A 102 1.01 -0.21 -4.33
N SER A 103 1.22 -0.91 -3.21
CA SER A 103 1.87 -2.22 -3.13
C SER A 103 1.10 -3.34 -3.85
N PHE A 104 -0.22 -3.25 -3.97
CA PHE A 104 -1.00 -4.22 -4.74
C PHE A 104 -0.65 -4.13 -6.23
N THR A 105 -0.65 -2.90 -6.78
CA THR A 105 -0.26 -2.63 -8.17
C THR A 105 1.19 -2.99 -8.44
N PHE A 106 2.07 -2.70 -7.47
CA PHE A 106 3.49 -3.05 -7.54
C PHE A 106 3.75 -4.57 -7.64
N GLY A 107 2.78 -5.41 -7.27
CA GLY A 107 2.96 -6.86 -7.18
C GLY A 107 3.78 -7.26 -5.96
N TRP A 108 3.44 -6.75 -4.78
CA TRP A 108 4.11 -7.12 -3.53
C TRP A 108 4.06 -8.63 -3.29
N GLY A 109 5.20 -9.21 -2.89
CA GLY A 109 5.31 -10.63 -2.55
C GLY A 109 5.32 -11.61 -3.74
N VAL A 110 5.17 -11.13 -4.97
CA VAL A 110 5.22 -11.96 -6.20
C VAL A 110 6.34 -11.50 -7.13
N GLN A 111 6.75 -12.34 -8.11
CA GLN A 111 7.70 -11.93 -9.15
C GLN A 111 7.08 -10.85 -10.06
N GLU A 112 7.90 -10.08 -10.77
CA GLU A 112 7.43 -8.98 -11.63
C GLU A 112 6.37 -9.45 -12.65
N ASP A 113 6.66 -10.53 -13.36
CA ASP A 113 5.80 -11.16 -14.38
C ASP A 113 4.52 -11.79 -13.81
N GLN A 114 4.41 -11.87 -12.48
CA GLN A 114 3.25 -12.36 -11.75
C GLN A 114 2.38 -11.23 -11.17
N SER A 115 2.78 -9.97 -11.33
CA SER A 115 1.95 -8.83 -10.92
C SER A 115 0.73 -8.67 -11.84
N TYR A 116 -0.42 -8.27 -11.29
CA TYR A 116 -1.64 -8.16 -12.09
C TYR A 116 -1.50 -7.22 -13.32
N PRO A 117 -0.72 -6.12 -13.30
CA PRO A 117 -0.50 -5.34 -14.53
C PRO A 117 0.20 -6.14 -15.63
N ARG A 118 1.27 -6.88 -15.30
CA ARG A 118 2.00 -7.72 -16.27
C ARG A 118 1.14 -8.88 -16.77
N LEU A 119 0.35 -9.50 -15.88
CA LEU A 119 -0.59 -10.54 -16.25
C LEU A 119 -1.73 -10.01 -17.14
N THR A 120 -2.22 -8.79 -16.90
CA THR A 120 -3.20 -8.13 -17.78
C THR A 120 -2.61 -7.89 -19.18
N GLU A 121 -1.35 -7.48 -19.30
CA GLU A 121 -0.66 -7.40 -20.62
C GLU A 121 -0.71 -8.73 -21.34
N GLN A 122 -0.28 -9.81 -20.66
CA GLN A 122 -0.23 -11.15 -21.23
C GLN A 122 -1.62 -11.65 -21.67
N ILE A 123 -2.65 -11.44 -20.85
CA ILE A 123 -4.02 -11.85 -21.16
C ILE A 123 -4.53 -11.09 -22.40
N LEU A 124 -4.35 -9.77 -22.45
CA LEU A 124 -4.81 -8.95 -23.58
C LEU A 124 -4.06 -9.27 -24.88
N GLN A 125 -2.73 -9.45 -24.82
CA GLN A 125 -1.92 -9.86 -25.97
C GLN A 125 -2.29 -11.26 -26.47
N LYS A 126 -2.61 -12.19 -25.56
CA LYS A 126 -3.11 -13.53 -25.94
C LYS A 126 -4.46 -13.47 -26.65
N ASN A 127 -5.26 -12.44 -26.40
CA ASN A 127 -6.50 -12.14 -27.15
C ASN A 127 -6.23 -11.38 -28.46
N GLY A 128 -4.97 -11.26 -28.91
CA GLY A 128 -4.61 -10.63 -30.18
C GLY A 128 -4.57 -9.11 -30.16
N LEU A 129 -4.67 -8.47 -28.98
CA LEU A 129 -4.64 -7.02 -28.87
C LEU A 129 -3.19 -6.49 -28.82
N PRO A 130 -2.83 -5.50 -29.66
CA PRO A 130 -1.51 -4.89 -29.65
C PRO A 130 -1.39 -3.89 -28.49
N VAL A 131 -1.22 -4.39 -27.27
CA VAL A 131 -1.12 -3.56 -26.06
C VAL A 131 0.26 -3.60 -25.42
N GLU A 132 0.65 -2.48 -24.82
CA GLU A 132 1.78 -2.38 -23.89
C GLU A 132 1.28 -1.87 -22.55
N VAL A 133 1.59 -2.60 -21.47
CA VAL A 133 1.27 -2.19 -20.10
C VAL A 133 2.52 -1.66 -19.41
N ILE A 134 2.35 -0.56 -18.67
CA ILE A 134 3.36 0.01 -17.79
C ILE A 134 2.88 -0.12 -16.35
N ASN A 135 3.64 -0.83 -15.51
CA ASN A 135 3.42 -0.92 -14.08
C ASN A 135 4.16 0.21 -13.35
N ALA A 136 3.43 1.22 -12.89
CA ALA A 136 3.91 2.30 -12.04
C ALA A 136 3.39 2.21 -10.59
N GLY A 137 3.04 1.01 -10.12
CA GLY A 137 2.73 0.76 -8.72
C GLY A 137 3.91 1.06 -7.82
N ARG A 138 3.65 1.65 -6.65
CA ARG A 138 4.69 1.96 -5.65
C ARG A 138 4.19 1.61 -4.26
N PRO A 139 4.94 0.84 -3.45
CA PRO A 139 4.51 0.57 -2.08
C PRO A 139 4.36 1.85 -1.25
N SER A 140 3.44 1.82 -0.27
CA SER A 140 3.20 2.92 0.67
C SER A 140 2.83 4.25 -0.02
N ASN A 141 2.06 4.17 -1.10
CA ASN A 141 1.61 5.31 -1.90
C ASN A 141 0.15 5.67 -1.55
N SER A 142 -0.37 6.71 -2.20
CA SER A 142 -1.68 7.31 -1.89
C SER A 142 -2.27 7.98 -3.14
N PRO A 143 -3.57 8.34 -3.13
CA PRO A 143 -4.21 9.06 -4.23
C PRO A 143 -3.53 10.36 -4.65
N ALA A 144 -2.96 11.14 -3.72
CA ALA A 144 -2.22 12.35 -4.11
C ALA A 144 -0.89 11.98 -4.79
N GLY A 145 -0.23 10.91 -4.32
CA GLY A 145 0.94 10.34 -5.00
C GLY A 145 0.62 9.79 -6.39
N TYR A 146 -0.58 9.24 -6.61
CA TYR A 146 -1.05 8.80 -7.93
C TYR A 146 -1.25 10.00 -8.87
N TYR A 147 -1.97 11.02 -8.41
CA TYR A 147 -2.20 12.26 -9.12
C TYR A 147 -0.89 12.93 -9.52
N LEU A 148 0.03 13.08 -8.56
CA LEU A 148 1.33 13.71 -8.80
C LEU A 148 2.19 12.90 -9.77
N TYR A 149 2.17 11.57 -9.68
CA TYR A 149 2.88 10.75 -10.66
C TYR A 149 2.28 10.92 -12.05
N LEU A 150 0.94 10.88 -12.18
CA LEU A 150 0.26 11.04 -13.46
C LEU A 150 0.67 12.35 -14.15
N ILE A 151 0.56 13.49 -13.46
CA ILE A 151 0.79 14.80 -14.09
C ILE A 151 2.27 15.09 -14.35
N ASN A 152 3.19 14.58 -13.52
CA ASN A 152 4.62 14.90 -13.65
C ASN A 152 5.41 13.87 -14.47
N GLU A 153 4.97 12.61 -14.51
CA GLU A 153 5.72 11.50 -15.11
C GLU A 153 4.83 10.65 -16.02
N GLY A 154 3.67 10.17 -15.54
CA GLY A 154 2.80 9.21 -16.23
C GLY A 154 2.32 9.67 -17.62
N LEU A 155 1.89 10.92 -17.77
CA LEU A 155 1.39 11.46 -19.04
C LEU A 155 2.47 11.52 -20.14
N LYS A 156 3.76 11.52 -19.79
CA LYS A 156 4.87 11.51 -20.77
C LYS A 156 4.92 10.21 -21.57
N PHE A 157 4.33 9.14 -21.05
CA PHE A 157 4.24 7.87 -21.75
C PHE A 157 3.10 7.82 -22.77
N ASP A 158 2.32 8.89 -22.97
CA ASP A 158 1.15 8.88 -23.88
C ASP A 158 0.22 7.66 -23.68
N PRO A 159 -0.25 7.37 -22.45
CA PRO A 159 -1.16 6.26 -22.23
C PRO A 159 -2.51 6.51 -22.93
N ASP A 160 -3.11 5.48 -23.49
CA ASP A 160 -4.49 5.48 -23.99
C ASP A 160 -5.49 5.29 -22.84
N ILE A 161 -5.12 4.47 -21.85
CA ILE A 161 -5.90 4.17 -20.65
C ILE A 161 -4.98 4.28 -19.43
N VAL A 162 -5.44 4.96 -18.39
CA VAL A 162 -4.82 4.93 -17.05
C VAL A 162 -5.70 4.08 -16.14
N VAL A 163 -5.12 3.07 -15.51
CA VAL A 163 -5.78 2.21 -14.54
C VAL A 163 -5.22 2.52 -13.16
N VAL A 164 -6.07 2.90 -12.22
CA VAL A 164 -5.66 3.15 -10.84
C VAL A 164 -6.12 2.02 -9.94
N GLY A 165 -5.18 1.30 -9.31
CA GLY A 165 -5.48 0.37 -8.21
C GLY A 165 -5.77 1.17 -6.94
N PHE A 166 -6.98 1.02 -6.40
CA PHE A 166 -7.45 1.76 -5.23
C PHE A 166 -7.88 0.80 -4.13
N ASP A 167 -7.04 0.64 -3.11
CA ASP A 167 -7.41 -0.01 -1.85
C ASP A 167 -7.99 1.06 -0.92
N ILE A 168 -9.30 1.06 -0.75
CA ILE A 168 -9.99 2.16 -0.07
C ILE A 168 -9.44 2.40 1.35
N PHE A 169 -9.16 1.34 2.10
CA PHE A 169 -8.75 1.48 3.50
C PHE A 169 -7.29 1.92 3.61
N ASN A 170 -6.39 1.29 2.88
CA ASN A 170 -4.98 1.65 2.87
C ASN A 170 -4.78 3.07 2.33
N ASP A 171 -5.42 3.42 1.23
CA ASP A 171 -5.25 4.70 0.57
C ASP A 171 -5.81 5.88 1.39
N LEU A 172 -6.99 5.69 2.01
CA LEU A 172 -7.55 6.70 2.92
C LEU A 172 -6.70 6.82 4.19
N SER A 173 -6.22 5.70 4.73
CA SER A 173 -5.32 5.70 5.90
C SER A 173 -4.02 6.44 5.61
N ASN A 174 -3.38 6.15 4.47
CA ASN A 174 -2.17 6.84 4.03
C ASN A 174 -2.43 8.34 3.84
N SER A 175 -3.56 8.69 3.21
CA SER A 175 -3.98 10.09 3.03
C SER A 175 -4.23 10.81 4.35
N ALA A 176 -4.81 10.13 5.34
CA ALA A 176 -5.19 10.74 6.62
C ALA A 176 -4.01 10.89 7.59
N TYR A 177 -3.14 9.89 7.66
CA TYR A 177 -2.19 9.77 8.77
C TYR A 177 -0.72 9.91 8.36
N ASN A 178 -0.38 9.59 7.11
CA ASN A 178 1.01 9.61 6.65
C ASN A 178 1.29 10.82 5.77
N GLU A 179 0.35 11.19 4.92
CA GLU A 179 0.53 12.18 3.87
C GLU A 179 0.31 13.63 4.36
N VAL A 180 1.22 14.51 3.99
CA VAL A 180 1.09 15.97 4.12
C VAL A 180 1.32 16.63 2.77
N TRP A 181 0.36 17.46 2.34
CA TRP A 181 0.49 18.28 1.13
C TRP A 181 1.35 19.50 1.47
N SER A 182 2.66 19.39 1.25
CA SER A 182 3.63 20.43 1.60
C SER A 182 3.56 21.64 0.67
N GLU A 183 3.12 21.44 -0.57
CA GLU A 183 2.92 22.50 -1.56
C GLU A 183 1.62 22.23 -2.33
N LYS A 184 0.93 23.31 -2.70
CA LYS A 184 -0.34 23.27 -3.45
C LYS A 184 -0.35 24.30 -4.57
N ASP A 185 -1.19 24.06 -5.57
CA ASP A 185 -1.48 25.02 -6.64
C ASP A 185 -2.65 25.96 -6.30
N ALA A 186 -3.02 26.83 -7.25
CA ALA A 186 -4.12 27.78 -7.11
C ALA A 186 -5.52 27.14 -7.01
N LYS A 187 -5.64 25.85 -7.35
CA LYS A 187 -6.88 25.05 -7.17
C LYS A 187 -6.87 24.28 -5.84
N GLU A 188 -5.91 24.55 -4.96
CA GLU A 188 -5.67 23.80 -3.73
C GLU A 188 -5.33 22.31 -3.95
N LEU A 189 -4.88 21.93 -5.16
CA LEU A 189 -4.41 20.59 -5.47
C LEU A 189 -2.93 20.44 -5.09
N PRO A 190 -2.48 19.23 -4.70
CA PRO A 190 -1.10 19.04 -4.26
C PRO A 190 -0.16 19.17 -5.44
N THR A 191 0.90 19.96 -5.28
CA THR A 191 2.06 19.97 -6.20
C THR A 191 3.24 19.22 -5.58
N LYS A 192 3.23 19.04 -4.25
CA LYS A 192 4.19 18.21 -3.54
C LYS A 192 3.59 17.58 -2.29
N VAL A 193 3.85 16.29 -2.08
CA VAL A 193 3.51 15.55 -0.86
C VAL A 193 4.76 14.99 -0.18
N ILE A 194 4.77 15.09 1.14
CA ILE A 194 5.76 14.46 2.03
C ILE A 194 5.06 13.50 2.97
N TYR A 195 5.79 12.49 3.46
CA TYR A 195 5.29 11.61 4.51
C TYR A 195 5.80 12.04 5.89
N SER A 196 4.89 12.25 6.83
CA SER A 196 5.20 12.58 8.22
C SER A 196 5.78 11.37 8.97
N SER A 197 5.35 10.16 8.62
CA SER A 197 5.70 8.92 9.33
C SER A 197 6.95 8.21 8.79
N TYR A 198 7.34 8.45 7.54
CA TYR A 198 8.41 7.70 6.85
C TYR A 198 9.46 8.60 6.21
N TYR A 199 10.68 8.08 6.05
CA TYR A 199 11.77 8.67 5.26
C TYR A 199 12.58 7.59 4.54
N VAL A 200 13.38 7.97 3.54
CA VAL A 200 14.33 7.08 2.87
C VAL A 200 15.70 7.24 3.50
N ASP A 201 16.31 6.17 4.00
CA ASP A 201 17.65 6.20 4.56
C ASP A 201 18.76 6.24 3.49
N SER A 202 20.00 6.46 3.90
CA SER A 202 21.17 6.52 3.00
C SER A 202 21.43 5.23 2.22
N GLN A 203 20.82 4.11 2.64
CA GLN A 203 20.92 2.80 2.00
C GLN A 203 19.75 2.55 1.05
N GLY A 204 18.85 3.51 0.87
CA GLY A 204 17.68 3.40 0.01
C GLY A 204 16.57 2.54 0.59
N ARG A 205 16.44 2.47 1.92
CA ARG A 205 15.37 1.74 2.60
C ARG A 205 14.35 2.70 3.21
N LEU A 206 13.10 2.28 3.26
CA LEU A 206 12.06 3.01 3.97
C LEU A 206 12.23 2.81 5.49
N ARG A 207 12.20 3.92 6.24
CA ARG A 207 12.32 3.94 7.69
C ARG A 207 11.22 4.77 8.31
N GLU A 208 10.69 4.31 9.43
CA GLU A 208 9.75 5.06 10.24
C GLU A 208 10.49 6.15 11.03
N LYS A 209 9.93 7.37 11.08
CA LYS A 209 10.50 8.50 11.84
C LYS A 209 10.31 8.33 13.35
N ASN A 210 9.16 7.78 13.76
CA ASN A 210 8.75 7.70 15.16
C ASN A 210 8.73 6.26 15.67
N ILE A 211 9.87 5.57 15.60
CA ILE A 211 9.99 4.20 16.12
C ILE A 211 9.86 4.23 17.65
N PRO A 212 8.90 3.51 18.25
CA PRO A 212 8.80 3.42 19.72
C PRO A 212 10.11 3.00 20.37
N LEU A 213 10.44 3.59 21.53
CA LEU A 213 11.71 3.38 22.24
C LEU A 213 12.05 1.89 22.45
N LYS A 214 11.04 1.04 22.66
CA LYS A 214 11.19 -0.42 22.80
C LYS A 214 11.83 -1.12 21.60
N PHE A 215 11.74 -0.52 20.41
CA PHE A 215 12.35 -1.03 19.18
C PHE A 215 13.67 -0.35 18.84
N ALA A 216 13.92 0.86 19.36
CA ALA A 216 15.18 1.56 19.19
C ALA A 216 16.36 0.90 19.94
N VAL A 217 16.09 0.16 21.02
CA VAL A 217 17.11 -0.51 21.83
C VAL A 217 16.99 -2.04 21.72
N PRO A 218 17.95 -2.74 21.07
CA PRO A 218 17.83 -4.17 20.74
C PRO A 218 17.62 -5.11 21.92
N ILE A 219 18.10 -4.78 23.12
CA ILE A 219 17.89 -5.64 24.30
C ILE A 219 16.49 -5.45 24.90
N LEU A 220 15.91 -4.25 24.79
CA LEU A 220 14.60 -3.93 25.36
C LEU A 220 13.45 -4.58 24.57
N LYS A 221 13.64 -4.84 23.27
CA LYS A 221 12.65 -5.56 22.44
C LYS A 221 12.34 -6.97 22.94
N HIS A 222 13.26 -7.57 23.70
CA HIS A 222 13.11 -8.91 24.25
C HIS A 222 12.51 -8.93 25.67
N SER A 223 12.29 -7.78 26.30
CA SER A 223 11.71 -7.68 27.65
C SER A 223 10.19 -7.55 27.60
N ARG A 224 9.48 -8.52 28.16
CA ARG A 224 8.02 -8.50 28.32
C ARG A 224 7.58 -7.44 29.33
N LEU A 225 8.37 -7.27 30.39
CA LEU A 225 8.14 -6.28 31.43
C LEU A 225 8.30 -4.87 30.87
N PHE A 226 9.38 -4.59 30.15
CA PHE A 226 9.56 -3.30 29.49
C PHE A 226 8.45 -3.03 28.48
N GLY A 227 8.09 -4.01 27.65
CA GLY A 227 6.95 -3.89 26.74
C GLY A 227 5.64 -3.52 27.45
N LEU A 228 5.30 -4.23 28.53
CA LEU A 228 4.12 -3.92 29.36
C LEU A 228 4.19 -2.51 29.95
N LEU A 229 5.33 -2.13 30.54
CA LEU A 229 5.52 -0.80 31.12
C LEU A 229 5.38 0.29 30.06
N THR A 230 5.95 0.10 28.87
CA THR A 230 5.76 1.04 27.78
C THR A 230 4.30 1.09 27.33
N ASP A 231 3.61 -0.03 27.21
CA ASP A 231 2.20 -0.05 26.80
C ASP A 231 1.30 0.68 27.84
N VAL A 232 1.66 0.64 29.12
CA VAL A 232 0.90 1.28 30.22
C VAL A 232 1.24 2.76 30.40
N PHE A 233 2.54 3.10 30.42
CA PHE A 233 3.02 4.45 30.76
C PHE A 233 3.32 5.33 29.54
N LEU A 234 3.58 4.71 28.40
CA LEU A 234 3.74 5.35 27.10
C LEU A 234 2.81 4.67 26.09
N PRO A 235 1.49 4.60 26.38
CA PRO A 235 0.55 3.95 25.49
C PRO A 235 0.79 4.50 24.08
N PRO A 236 0.75 3.64 23.04
CA PRO A 236 0.85 4.13 21.66
C PRO A 236 -0.12 5.29 21.54
N GLN A 237 0.34 6.44 21.02
CA GLN A 237 -0.49 7.62 20.88
C GLN A 237 -1.78 7.16 20.19
N GLN A 238 -2.87 7.08 20.96
CA GLN A 238 -4.17 6.78 20.39
C GLN A 238 -4.47 7.97 19.51
N SER A 239 -4.58 7.72 18.21
CA SER A 239 -5.07 8.69 17.26
C SER A 239 -6.38 9.25 17.80
N PHE A 240 -6.33 10.55 18.09
CA PHE A 240 -7.40 11.53 18.20
C PHE A 240 -8.83 11.05 17.85
N ALA A 241 -9.46 10.24 18.71
CA ALA A 241 -10.76 9.61 18.45
C ALA A 241 -11.91 10.58 18.14
N ASN A 242 -11.84 11.85 18.61
CA ASN A 242 -12.87 12.87 18.35
C ASN A 242 -12.60 13.72 17.09
N ASN A 243 -11.35 13.77 16.59
CA ASN A 243 -11.04 14.39 15.30
C ASN A 243 -11.11 13.38 14.14
N GLU A 244 -11.11 12.06 14.42
CA GLU A 244 -11.11 11.01 13.40
C GLU A 244 -12.27 11.14 12.39
N GLN A 245 -13.48 11.47 12.82
CA GLN A 245 -14.62 11.55 11.91
C GLN A 245 -14.50 12.73 10.93
N ARG A 246 -14.21 13.93 11.43
CA ARG A 246 -14.03 15.12 10.58
C ARG A 246 -12.81 14.97 9.66
N VAL A 247 -11.72 14.42 10.18
CA VAL A 247 -10.52 14.12 9.39
C VAL A 247 -10.86 13.10 8.29
N GLN A 248 -11.69 12.09 8.57
CA GLN A 248 -12.14 11.14 7.55
C GLN A 248 -12.99 11.82 6.46
N GLU A 249 -13.95 12.67 6.81
CA GLU A 249 -14.79 13.37 5.82
C GLU A 249 -13.97 14.30 4.91
N GLU A 250 -13.07 15.09 5.48
CA GLU A 250 -12.18 15.99 4.72
C GLU A 250 -11.24 15.18 3.80
N VAL A 251 -10.69 14.06 4.29
CA VAL A 251 -9.82 13.16 3.50
C VAL A 251 -10.59 12.49 2.37
N ILE A 252 -11.80 11.97 2.63
CA ILE A 252 -12.65 11.35 1.61
C ILE A 252 -12.99 12.37 0.51
N ALA A 253 -13.41 13.58 0.88
CA ALA A 253 -13.70 14.65 -0.08
C ALA A 253 -12.48 14.99 -0.94
N ARG A 254 -11.30 15.08 -0.31
CA ARG A 254 -10.03 15.35 -0.98
C ARG A 254 -9.65 14.25 -1.98
N VAL A 255 -9.75 12.98 -1.59
CA VAL A 255 -9.45 11.84 -2.46
C VAL A 255 -10.42 11.74 -3.62
N LYS A 256 -11.72 11.96 -3.39
CA LYS A 256 -12.73 12.07 -4.45
C LYS A 256 -12.41 13.16 -5.45
N ASN A 257 -11.98 14.33 -4.98
CA ASN A 257 -11.58 15.44 -5.84
C ASN A 257 -10.36 15.09 -6.69
N LEU A 258 -9.34 14.43 -6.12
CA LEU A 258 -8.18 13.96 -6.88
C LEU A 258 -8.56 13.00 -8.01
N PHE A 259 -9.42 12.02 -7.74
CA PHE A 259 -9.89 11.11 -8.80
C PHE A 259 -10.66 11.84 -9.91
N LYS A 260 -11.49 12.82 -9.53
CA LYS A 260 -12.19 13.67 -10.49
C LYS A 260 -11.21 14.47 -11.36
N GLU A 261 -10.23 15.12 -10.75
CA GLU A 261 -9.24 15.92 -11.49
C GLU A 261 -8.38 15.05 -12.41
N MET A 262 -8.00 13.83 -11.99
CA MET A 262 -7.33 12.88 -12.89
C MET A 262 -8.21 12.53 -14.10
N ASN A 263 -9.51 12.31 -13.89
CA ASN A 263 -10.46 12.03 -14.98
C ASN A 263 -10.55 13.21 -15.94
N ASP A 264 -10.72 14.43 -15.42
CA ASP A 264 -10.84 15.65 -16.23
C ASP A 264 -9.58 15.90 -17.06
N ILE A 265 -8.40 15.71 -16.48
CA ILE A 265 -7.10 15.84 -17.19
C ILE A 265 -6.97 14.81 -18.31
N LEU A 266 -7.41 13.57 -18.09
CA LEU A 266 -7.32 12.50 -19.08
C LEU A 266 -8.35 12.69 -20.19
N ASN A 267 -9.59 13.03 -19.86
CA ASN A 267 -10.64 13.33 -20.82
C ASN A 267 -10.28 14.52 -21.72
N GLY A 268 -9.67 15.58 -21.16
CA GLY A 268 -9.15 16.71 -21.93
C GLY A 268 -8.00 16.37 -22.89
N ARG A 269 -7.52 15.12 -22.89
CA ARG A 269 -6.47 14.57 -23.75
C ARG A 269 -6.95 13.37 -24.56
N ASP A 270 -8.26 13.14 -24.62
CA ASP A 270 -8.89 11.96 -25.25
C ASP A 270 -8.36 10.62 -24.70
N LYS A 271 -8.01 10.59 -23.40
CA LYS A 271 -7.55 9.40 -22.68
C LYS A 271 -8.59 8.95 -21.67
N LYS A 272 -8.57 7.68 -21.27
CA LYS A 272 -9.54 7.12 -20.32
C LYS A 272 -8.94 6.87 -18.94
N LEU A 273 -9.71 7.11 -17.89
CA LEU A 273 -9.40 6.68 -16.53
C LEU A 273 -10.29 5.49 -16.15
N MET A 274 -9.70 4.46 -15.57
CA MET A 274 -10.42 3.35 -14.94
C MET A 274 -9.92 3.16 -13.50
N ILE A 275 -10.83 3.14 -12.53
CA ILE A 275 -10.53 2.83 -11.13
C ILE A 275 -10.81 1.35 -10.86
N VAL A 276 -9.82 0.63 -10.34
CA VAL A 276 -9.97 -0.75 -9.87
C VAL A 276 -10.01 -0.71 -8.35
N ILE A 277 -11.19 -0.93 -7.76
CA ILE A 277 -11.32 -1.06 -6.31
C ILE A 277 -10.82 -2.45 -5.92
N ILE A 278 -9.67 -2.48 -5.24
CA ILE A 278 -8.99 -3.69 -4.81
C ILE A 278 -9.42 -3.98 -3.36
N PRO A 279 -10.04 -5.14 -3.09
CA PRO A 279 -10.43 -5.51 -1.73
C PRO A 279 -9.21 -5.95 -0.90
N MET A 280 -9.25 -5.66 0.38
CA MET A 280 -8.37 -6.27 1.36
C MET A 280 -8.84 -7.69 1.74
N ASN A 281 -7.92 -8.52 2.26
CA ASN A 281 -8.26 -9.86 2.76
C ASN A 281 -9.38 -9.83 3.82
N ILE A 282 -9.40 -8.82 4.70
CA ILE A 282 -10.41 -8.63 5.75
C ILE A 282 -11.81 -8.35 5.19
N GLU A 283 -11.92 -7.83 3.98
CA GLU A 283 -13.21 -7.62 3.31
C GLU A 283 -13.75 -8.92 2.70
N VAL A 284 -12.84 -9.82 2.29
CA VAL A 284 -13.12 -11.06 1.57
C VAL A 284 -13.35 -12.24 2.50
N ASP A 285 -12.52 -12.35 3.54
CA ASP A 285 -12.43 -13.51 4.44
C ASP A 285 -13.04 -13.18 5.82
N GLU A 286 -14.05 -13.95 6.21
CA GLU A 286 -14.77 -13.77 7.46
C GLU A 286 -13.95 -14.18 8.68
N ASP A 287 -13.13 -15.23 8.56
CA ASP A 287 -12.29 -15.70 9.67
C ASP A 287 -11.19 -14.69 9.97
N VAL A 288 -10.58 -14.12 8.92
CA VAL A 288 -9.61 -13.02 9.06
C VAL A 288 -10.26 -11.82 9.76
N ARG A 289 -11.49 -11.47 9.36
CA ARG A 289 -12.24 -10.37 9.95
C ARG A 289 -12.57 -10.61 11.43
N LEU A 290 -13.09 -11.78 11.78
CA LEU A 290 -13.37 -12.14 13.17
C LEU A 290 -12.09 -12.16 14.03
N ALA A 291 -10.99 -12.68 13.49
CA ALA A 291 -9.70 -12.73 14.17
C ALA A 291 -9.05 -11.35 14.37
N SER A 292 -9.34 -10.38 13.50
CA SER A 292 -8.77 -9.02 13.58
C SER A 292 -9.23 -8.22 14.80
N GLY A 293 -10.39 -8.57 15.38
CA GLY A 293 -10.99 -7.82 16.49
C GLY A 293 -11.33 -6.36 16.13
N LEU A 294 -11.44 -6.03 14.83
CA LEU A 294 -11.81 -4.69 14.33
C LEU A 294 -13.33 -4.63 14.07
N PRO A 295 -14.15 -4.14 15.02
CA PRO A 295 -15.61 -4.11 14.90
C PRO A 295 -16.15 -3.18 13.80
N ARG A 296 -15.31 -2.36 13.16
CA ARG A 296 -15.72 -1.45 12.07
C ARG A 296 -15.96 -2.17 10.73
N PHE A 297 -15.49 -3.41 10.58
CA PHE A 297 -15.77 -4.24 9.40
C PHE A 297 -16.97 -5.14 9.70
N THR A 298 -18.18 -4.69 9.36
CA THR A 298 -19.36 -5.56 9.34
C THR A 298 -19.48 -6.28 8.01
N SER A 299 -20.03 -7.48 7.99
CA SER A 299 -20.12 -8.34 6.80
C SER A 299 -20.77 -7.63 5.61
N GLY A 300 -20.11 -7.73 4.44
CA GLY A 300 -20.73 -7.54 3.12
C GLY A 300 -21.13 -6.12 2.70
N ILE A 301 -21.02 -5.11 3.57
CA ILE A 301 -21.38 -3.72 3.23
C ILE A 301 -20.27 -2.79 3.70
N ASN A 302 -19.38 -2.42 2.77
CA ASN A 302 -18.43 -1.35 2.97
C ASN A 302 -19.07 -0.04 2.48
N PRO A 303 -19.52 0.88 3.38
CA PRO A 303 -20.18 2.12 2.98
C PRO A 303 -19.27 3.00 2.12
N LEU A 304 -17.95 2.91 2.30
CA LEU A 304 -16.99 3.66 1.49
C LEU A 304 -16.97 3.15 0.05
N ILE A 305 -17.11 1.84 -0.20
CA ILE A 305 -17.24 1.33 -1.58
C ILE A 305 -18.46 1.95 -2.26
N MET A 306 -19.61 1.99 -1.58
CA MET A 306 -20.83 2.60 -2.14
C MET A 306 -20.66 4.10 -2.37
N GLU A 307 -20.04 4.78 -1.41
CA GLU A 307 -19.79 6.22 -1.48
C GLU A 307 -18.84 6.60 -2.64
N PHE A 308 -17.74 5.87 -2.81
CA PHE A 308 -16.82 6.05 -3.93
C PHE A 308 -17.43 5.62 -5.26
N SER A 309 -18.14 4.48 -5.31
CA SER A 309 -18.86 4.04 -6.52
C SER A 309 -19.87 5.09 -6.98
N SER A 310 -20.65 5.66 -6.05
CA SER A 310 -21.59 6.74 -6.36
C SER A 310 -20.87 7.99 -6.88
N HIS A 311 -19.74 8.36 -6.27
CA HIS A 311 -18.92 9.47 -6.75
C HIS A 311 -18.39 9.22 -8.16
N PHE A 312 -17.87 8.03 -8.44
CA PHE A 312 -17.36 7.66 -9.76
C PHE A 312 -18.45 7.71 -10.82
N SER A 313 -19.61 7.10 -10.57
CA SER A 313 -20.77 7.17 -11.49
C SER A 313 -21.25 8.61 -11.74
N LYS A 314 -21.27 9.47 -10.71
CA LYS A 314 -21.70 10.88 -10.86
C LYS A 314 -20.74 11.75 -11.67
N ASN A 315 -19.49 11.34 -11.81
CA ASN A 315 -18.45 12.10 -12.51
C ASN A 315 -17.96 11.38 -13.77
N ASP A 316 -18.74 10.42 -14.29
CA ASP A 316 -18.41 9.64 -15.48
C ASP A 316 -17.00 9.01 -15.40
N ILE A 317 -16.61 8.56 -14.20
CA ILE A 317 -15.36 7.84 -13.96
C ILE A 317 -15.66 6.36 -14.07
N GLU A 318 -14.98 5.69 -14.99
CA GLU A 318 -15.11 4.24 -15.13
C GLU A 318 -14.47 3.53 -13.94
N TYR A 319 -15.14 2.49 -13.43
CA TYR A 319 -14.59 1.69 -12.35
C TYR A 319 -15.03 0.22 -12.40
N ILE A 320 -14.27 -0.63 -11.71
CA ILE A 320 -14.61 -2.02 -11.40
C ILE A 320 -14.39 -2.27 -9.90
N ASN A 321 -15.37 -2.89 -9.26
CA ASN A 321 -15.25 -3.38 -7.89
C ASN A 321 -14.94 -4.88 -7.89
N LEU A 322 -13.74 -5.26 -7.45
CA LEU A 322 -13.34 -6.67 -7.42
C LEU A 322 -13.94 -7.43 -6.24
N LEU A 323 -14.38 -6.76 -5.17
CA LEU A 323 -14.85 -7.38 -3.93
C LEU A 323 -15.89 -8.49 -4.13
N PRO A 324 -16.99 -8.30 -4.91
CA PRO A 324 -18.01 -9.34 -5.06
C PRO A 324 -17.46 -10.64 -5.66
N ARG A 325 -16.59 -10.52 -6.68
CA ARG A 325 -15.97 -11.67 -7.35
C ARG A 325 -14.92 -12.34 -6.45
N PHE A 326 -14.19 -11.56 -5.66
CA PHE A 326 -13.25 -12.07 -4.67
C PHE A 326 -13.94 -12.85 -3.55
N VAL A 327 -15.04 -12.34 -3.00
CA VAL A 327 -15.85 -13.04 -1.99
C VAL A 327 -16.38 -14.36 -2.54
N GLN A 328 -16.91 -14.37 -3.76
CA GLN A 328 -17.42 -15.59 -4.42
C GLN A 328 -16.34 -16.64 -4.66
N ASN A 329 -15.06 -16.25 -4.73
CA ASN A 329 -13.94 -17.13 -5.06
C ASN A 329 -12.93 -17.23 -3.91
N ARG A 330 -13.32 -16.90 -2.67
CA ARG A 330 -12.40 -16.88 -1.52
C ARG A 330 -11.71 -18.23 -1.26
N GLU A 331 -12.37 -19.34 -1.58
CA GLU A 331 -11.84 -20.71 -1.44
C GLU A 331 -10.79 -21.08 -2.51
N ARG A 332 -10.58 -20.23 -3.53
CA ARG A 332 -9.68 -20.51 -4.67
C ARG A 332 -8.21 -20.40 -4.24
N ASN A 333 -7.59 -21.52 -3.85
CA ASN A 333 -6.13 -21.67 -3.59
C ASN A 333 -5.48 -20.49 -2.81
N SER A 334 -6.23 -19.88 -1.89
CA SER A 334 -5.92 -18.64 -1.16
C SER A 334 -5.57 -17.43 -2.06
N LEU A 335 -6.54 -16.53 -2.25
CA LEU A 335 -6.32 -15.28 -3.01
C LEU A 335 -5.33 -14.33 -2.32
N TYR A 336 -5.16 -14.47 -1.00
CA TYR A 336 -4.27 -13.64 -0.18
C TYR A 336 -3.24 -14.47 0.57
N TYR A 337 -2.10 -13.87 0.87
CA TYR A 337 -1.18 -14.37 1.87
C TYR A 337 -1.83 -14.31 3.26
N LYS A 338 -1.52 -15.28 4.13
CA LYS A 338 -2.23 -15.48 5.40
C LYS A 338 -1.99 -14.37 6.41
N GLN A 339 -0.77 -13.86 6.49
CA GLN A 339 -0.32 -12.87 7.46
C GLN A 339 -0.03 -11.51 6.80
N ASP A 340 0.56 -11.49 5.61
CA ASP A 340 0.98 -10.27 4.90
C ASP A 340 -0.19 -9.50 4.24
N ALA A 341 -1.37 -10.12 4.13
CA ALA A 341 -2.61 -9.54 3.59
C ALA A 341 -2.58 -9.06 2.12
N HIS A 342 -1.45 -9.16 1.42
CA HIS A 342 -1.35 -8.93 -0.02
C HIS A 342 -1.81 -10.14 -0.84
N LEU A 343 -2.07 -9.91 -2.13
CA LEU A 343 -2.47 -10.95 -3.07
C LEU A 343 -1.35 -11.98 -3.31
N THR A 344 -1.71 -13.26 -3.29
CA THR A 344 -0.83 -14.32 -3.81
C THR A 344 -0.73 -14.25 -5.33
N VAL A 345 0.13 -15.08 -5.95
CA VAL A 345 0.15 -15.27 -7.41
C VAL A 345 -1.25 -15.62 -7.95
N THR A 346 -2.03 -16.42 -7.22
CA THR A 346 -3.41 -16.75 -7.59
C THR A 346 -4.32 -15.51 -7.53
N GLY A 347 -4.20 -14.71 -6.46
CA GLY A 347 -4.95 -13.46 -6.32
C GLY A 347 -4.62 -12.44 -7.41
N GLN A 348 -3.33 -12.26 -7.70
CA GLN A 348 -2.84 -11.39 -8.78
C GLN A 348 -3.40 -11.81 -10.15
N LYS A 349 -3.38 -13.12 -10.43
CA LYS A 349 -3.96 -13.66 -11.66
C LYS A 349 -5.47 -13.43 -11.73
N PHE A 350 -6.19 -13.63 -10.64
CA PHE A 350 -7.64 -13.40 -10.63
C PHE A 350 -8.00 -11.92 -10.80
N ALA A 351 -7.25 -11.01 -10.17
CA ALA A 351 -7.40 -9.58 -10.42
C ALA A 351 -7.15 -9.25 -11.90
N ALA A 352 -6.08 -9.79 -12.49
CA ALA A 352 -5.76 -9.56 -13.90
C ALA A 352 -6.85 -10.08 -14.84
N GLU A 353 -7.43 -11.26 -14.58
CA GLU A 353 -8.57 -11.81 -15.34
C GLU A 353 -9.75 -10.82 -15.36
N LEU A 354 -10.18 -10.34 -14.19
CA LEU A 354 -11.32 -9.41 -14.06
C LEU A 354 -11.04 -8.03 -14.68
N ILE A 355 -9.81 -7.52 -14.53
CA ILE A 355 -9.41 -6.24 -15.12
C ILE A 355 -9.36 -6.34 -16.64
N SER A 356 -8.80 -7.43 -17.17
CA SER A 356 -8.77 -7.69 -18.62
C SER A 356 -10.18 -7.77 -19.20
N GLU A 357 -11.10 -8.51 -18.56
CA GLU A 357 -12.52 -8.57 -18.97
C GLU A 357 -13.13 -7.17 -19.11
N ARG A 358 -12.82 -6.25 -18.18
CA ARG A 358 -13.34 -4.88 -18.21
C ARG A 358 -12.68 -4.00 -19.27
N LEU A 359 -11.41 -4.22 -19.56
CA LEU A 359 -10.64 -3.43 -20.54
C LEU A 359 -10.94 -3.81 -21.99
N LEU A 360 -11.31 -5.06 -22.27
CA LEU A 360 -11.52 -5.55 -23.65
C LEU A 360 -12.40 -4.62 -24.52
N PRO A 361 -13.60 -4.17 -24.08
CA PRO A 361 -14.45 -3.30 -24.90
C PRO A 361 -13.82 -1.94 -25.25
N HIS A 362 -12.85 -1.49 -24.46
CA HIS A 362 -12.18 -0.19 -24.63
C HIS A 362 -11.01 -0.27 -25.61
N LEU A 363 -10.54 -1.49 -25.89
CA LEU A 363 -9.38 -1.76 -26.74
C LEU A 363 -9.79 -2.29 -28.12
N GLU A 364 -10.97 -2.93 -28.21
CA GLU A 364 -11.56 -3.40 -29.47
C GLU A 364 -12.29 -2.29 -30.25
N ALA A 365 -12.66 -1.20 -29.58
CA ALA A 365 -13.30 -0.05 -30.22
C ALA A 365 -12.32 0.62 -31.20
N LYS A 366 -12.65 0.53 -32.50
CA LYS A 366 -11.91 1.12 -33.62
C LYS A 366 -12.01 2.63 -33.67
#